data_AF-A0A7I7SJ92-F1
#
_entry.id   AF-A0A7I7SJ92-F1
#
_cell.length_a   1.000
_cell.length_b   1.000
_cell.length_c   1.000
_cell.angle_alpha   90.00
_cell.angle_beta   90.00
_cell.angle_gamma   90.00
#
_symmetry.space_group_name_H-M   'P 1'
#
loop_
_entity.id
_entity.type
_entity.pdbx_description
1 polymer ?
#
loop_
_entity_poly.entity_id
_entity_poly.type
_entity_poly.pdbx_seq_one_letter_code
_entity_poly.pdbx_strand_id
1 'polypeptide(L)'
;MEQLGPEWTAMQRSVAELDNGAGETKDLIAIADKESAMSDKIRAAESSVLAQNLKDQLDKWAQGTALTAKGQRDAANQAAPQAPTDSGDPESVQAAQLTFDATAALRKACPNLQLS
;
A
#
# COMPACT_ATOMS: atom_id res chain seq x y z
N MET A 1 -3.83 -4.20 -15.77
CA MET A 1 -2.50 -4.08 -15.15
C MET A 1 -1.82 -2.76 -15.46
N GLU A 2 -1.71 -2.31 -16.72
CA GLU A 2 -0.90 -1.13 -17.08
C GLU A 2 -1.29 0.17 -16.35
N GLN A 3 -2.56 0.35 -16.00
CA GLN A 3 -3.03 1.52 -15.22
C GLN A 3 -2.62 1.48 -13.74
N LEU A 4 -2.23 0.33 -13.19
CA LEU A 4 -1.86 0.22 -11.77
C LEU A 4 -0.62 1.04 -11.43
N GLY A 5 0.35 1.16 -12.34
CA GLY A 5 1.57 1.96 -12.10
C GLY A 5 1.25 3.44 -11.86
N PRO A 6 0.62 4.13 -12.82
CA PRO A 6 0.22 5.52 -12.65
C PRO A 6 -0.72 5.75 -11.46
N GLU A 7 -1.69 4.85 -11.21
CA GLU A 7 -2.60 4.96 -10.07
C GLU A 7 -1.89 4.79 -8.73
N TRP A 8 -0.94 3.85 -8.63
CA TRP A 8 -0.07 3.70 -7.46
C TRP A 8 0.73 4.97 -7.19
N THR A 9 1.42 5.51 -8.21
CA THR A 9 2.22 6.73 -8.06
C THR A 9 1.36 7.95 -7.71
N ALA A 10 0.12 8.02 -8.21
CA ALA A 10 -0.83 9.06 -7.82
C ALA A 10 -1.25 8.91 -6.35
N MET A 11 -1.55 7.68 -5.90
CA MET A 11 -1.88 7.38 -4.52
C MET A 11 -0.73 7.75 -3.59
N GLN A 12 0.50 7.32 -3.89
CA GLN A 12 1.66 7.61 -3.05
C GLN A 12 1.94 9.12 -2.92
N ARG A 13 1.73 9.90 -3.98
CA ARG A 13 1.81 11.36 -3.92
C ARG A 13 0.73 11.95 -3.02
N SER A 14 -0.52 11.48 -3.15
CA SER A 14 -1.61 11.87 -2.25
C SER A 14 -1.32 11.55 -0.79
N VAL A 15 -0.69 10.42 -0.48
CA VAL A 15 -0.29 10.06 0.89
C VAL A 15 0.79 11.03 1.39
N ALA A 16 1.83 11.29 0.60
CA ALA A 16 2.89 12.22 0.95
C ALA A 16 2.38 13.67 1.15
N GLU A 17 1.40 14.12 0.37
CA GLU A 17 0.77 15.44 0.54
C GLU A 17 -0.02 15.54 1.86
N LEU A 18 -0.69 14.47 2.26
CA LEU A 18 -1.47 14.41 3.51
C LEU A 18 -0.56 14.31 4.74
N ASP A 19 0.55 13.58 4.66
CA ASP A 19 1.55 13.46 5.73
C ASP A 19 2.26 14.81 6.03
N ASN A 20 2.37 15.67 5.01
CA ASN A 20 2.89 17.04 5.15
C ASN A 20 1.84 18.06 5.63
N GLY A 21 0.57 17.66 5.75
CA GLY A 21 -0.50 18.47 6.33
C GLY A 21 -0.45 18.50 7.86
N ALA A 22 -1.26 19.33 8.51
CA ALA A 22 -1.48 19.19 9.95
C ALA A 22 -2.18 17.84 10.17
N GLY A 23 -1.42 16.77 10.42
CA GLY A 23 -1.86 15.37 10.44
C GLY A 23 -2.99 15.09 11.41
N GLU A 24 -4.22 15.37 10.99
CA GLU A 24 -5.42 15.15 11.76
C GLU A 24 -5.90 13.70 11.54
N THR A 25 -6.57 13.12 12.54
CA THR A 25 -7.14 11.76 12.48
C THR A 25 -7.95 11.47 11.20
N LYS A 26 -8.62 12.48 10.64
CA LYS A 26 -9.38 12.38 9.39
C LYS A 26 -8.49 12.09 8.17
N ASP A 27 -7.26 12.56 8.18
CA ASP A 27 -6.30 12.38 7.08
C ASP A 27 -5.78 10.95 7.05
N LEU A 28 -5.53 10.35 8.22
CA LEU A 28 -5.15 8.92 8.35
C LEU A 28 -6.26 7.99 7.83
N ILE A 29 -7.53 8.28 8.15
CA ILE A 29 -8.66 7.49 7.63
C ILE A 29 -8.77 7.65 6.11
N ALA A 30 -8.64 8.86 5.59
CA ALA A 30 -8.70 9.11 4.14
C ALA A 30 -7.54 8.42 3.38
N ILE A 31 -6.34 8.39 3.96
CA ILE A 31 -5.20 7.62 3.43
C ILE A 31 -5.55 6.13 3.42
N ALA A 32 -6.02 5.60 4.54
CA ALA A 32 -6.37 4.18 4.65
C ALA A 32 -7.45 3.74 3.65
N ASP A 33 -8.43 4.60 3.37
CA ASP A 33 -9.45 4.32 2.35
C ASP A 33 -8.85 4.28 0.94
N LYS A 34 -7.93 5.19 0.62
CA LYS A 34 -7.21 5.18 -0.67
C LYS A 34 -6.35 3.91 -0.83
N GLU A 35 -5.63 3.53 0.20
CA GLU A 35 -4.79 2.32 0.20
C GLU A 35 -5.64 1.05 0.09
N SER A 36 -6.77 0.98 0.81
CA SER A 36 -7.71 -0.14 0.70
C SER A 36 -8.26 -0.28 -0.73
N ALA A 37 -8.70 0.83 -1.32
CA ALA A 37 -9.19 0.83 -2.70
C ALA A 37 -8.10 0.41 -3.71
N MET A 38 -6.83 0.77 -3.46
CA MET A 38 -5.72 0.33 -4.29
C MET A 38 -5.44 -1.17 -4.13
N SER A 39 -5.50 -1.71 -2.91
CA SER A 39 -5.42 -3.15 -2.67
C SER A 39 -6.46 -3.92 -3.48
N ASP A 40 -7.72 -3.46 -3.47
CA ASP A 40 -8.81 -4.08 -4.23
C ASP A 40 -8.55 -4.06 -5.74
N LYS A 41 -8.03 -2.94 -6.28
CA LYS A 41 -7.65 -2.84 -7.70
C LYS A 41 -6.51 -3.79 -8.06
N ILE A 42 -5.52 -3.95 -7.18
CA ILE A 42 -4.40 -4.89 -7.40
C ILE A 42 -4.93 -6.33 -7.42
N ARG A 43 -5.82 -6.70 -6.48
CA ARG A 43 -6.49 -8.02 -6.47
C ARG A 43 -7.34 -8.25 -7.72
N ALA A 44 -8.06 -7.24 -8.18
CA ALA A 44 -8.82 -7.33 -9.42
C ALA A 44 -7.89 -7.60 -10.62
N ALA A 45 -6.73 -6.94 -10.68
CA ALA A 45 -5.73 -7.19 -11.72
C ALA A 45 -5.10 -8.59 -11.61
N GLU A 46 -4.84 -9.09 -10.40
CA GLU A 46 -4.35 -10.44 -10.13
C GLU A 46 -5.25 -11.52 -10.75
N SER A 47 -6.58 -11.34 -10.65
CA SER A 47 -7.56 -12.26 -11.26
C SER A 47 -7.47 -12.34 -12.79
N SER A 48 -6.94 -11.29 -13.43
CA SER A 48 -6.81 -11.18 -14.89
C SER A 48 -5.48 -11.70 -15.42
N VAL A 49 -4.57 -12.14 -14.55
CA VAL A 49 -3.24 -12.64 -14.92
C VAL A 49 -3.18 -14.16 -14.82
N LEU A 50 -2.63 -14.79 -15.86
CA LEU A 50 -2.48 -16.25 -15.93
C LEU A 50 -1.13 -16.74 -15.41
N ALA A 51 -0.09 -15.90 -15.50
CA ALA A 51 1.25 -16.28 -15.06
C ALA A 51 1.34 -16.27 -13.52
N GLN A 52 1.50 -17.46 -12.93
CA GLN A 52 1.41 -17.64 -11.47
C GLN A 52 2.40 -16.74 -10.70
N ASN A 53 3.63 -16.60 -11.20
CA ASN A 53 4.64 -15.75 -10.57
C ASN A 53 4.20 -14.28 -10.49
N LEU A 54 3.45 -13.78 -11.47
CA LEU A 54 2.89 -12.42 -11.44
C LEU A 54 1.71 -12.33 -10.48
N LYS A 55 0.85 -13.36 -10.41
CA LYS A 55 -0.24 -13.41 -9.43
C LYS A 55 0.29 -13.34 -8.01
N ASP A 56 1.33 -14.11 -7.70
CA ASP A 56 1.94 -14.14 -6.37
C ASP A 56 2.50 -12.76 -5.99
N GLN A 57 3.09 -12.01 -6.94
CA GLN A 57 3.55 -10.65 -6.64
C GLN A 57 2.38 -9.67 -6.49
N LEU A 58 1.34 -9.77 -7.33
CA LEU A 58 0.17 -8.90 -7.21
C LEU A 58 -0.55 -9.14 -5.87
N ASP A 59 -0.70 -10.39 -5.43
CA ASP A 59 -1.30 -10.68 -4.13
C ASP A 59 -0.44 -10.17 -2.97
N LYS A 60 0.89 -10.34 -3.00
CA LYS A 60 1.79 -9.74 -2.00
C LYS A 60 1.69 -8.22 -1.95
N TRP A 61 1.65 -7.57 -3.11
CA TRP A 61 1.49 -6.13 -3.19
C TRP A 61 0.14 -5.68 -2.63
N ALA A 62 -0.94 -6.38 -2.96
CA ALA A 62 -2.27 -6.11 -2.41
C ALA A 62 -2.31 -6.31 -0.88
N GLN A 63 -1.70 -7.39 -0.37
CA GLN A 63 -1.60 -7.65 1.07
C GLN A 63 -0.81 -6.57 1.80
N GLY A 64 0.36 -6.19 1.29
CA GLY A 64 1.16 -5.11 1.86
C GLY A 64 0.38 -3.81 1.95
N THR A 65 -0.30 -3.44 0.86
CA THR A 65 -1.15 -2.23 0.80
C THR A 65 -2.32 -2.29 1.79
N ALA A 66 -2.96 -3.46 1.96
CA ALA A 66 -4.05 -3.65 2.92
C ALA A 66 -3.58 -3.57 4.37
N LEU A 67 -2.38 -4.10 4.68
CA LEU A 67 -1.78 -3.98 6.02
C LEU A 67 -1.45 -2.53 6.35
N THR A 68 -0.92 -1.74 5.41
CA THR A 68 -0.72 -0.30 5.62
C THR A 68 -2.05 0.39 5.92
N ALA A 69 -3.09 0.13 5.13
CA ALA A 69 -4.42 0.71 5.35
C ALA A 69 -5.00 0.35 6.72
N LYS A 70 -4.76 -0.87 7.20
CA LYS A 70 -5.15 -1.30 8.55
C LYS A 70 -4.39 -0.52 9.61
N GLY A 71 -3.06 -0.46 9.53
CA GLY A 71 -2.23 0.27 10.48
C GLY A 71 -2.60 1.76 10.58
N GLN A 72 -2.93 2.40 9.45
CA GLN A 72 -3.39 3.78 9.43
C GLN A 72 -4.75 3.97 10.13
N ARG A 73 -5.70 3.04 9.95
CA ARG A 73 -6.98 3.06 10.70
C ARG A 73 -6.79 2.80 12.18
N ASP A 74 -5.91 1.87 12.53
CA ASP A 74 -5.63 1.54 13.93
C ASP A 74 -5.00 2.76 14.63
N ALA A 75 -4.04 3.43 13.99
CA ALA A 75 -3.45 4.68 14.47
C ALA A 75 -4.51 5.80 14.63
N ALA A 76 -5.43 5.94 13.67
CA ALA A 76 -6.50 6.94 13.73
C ALA A 76 -7.48 6.69 14.90
N ASN A 77 -7.71 5.43 15.26
CA ASN A 77 -8.67 5.03 16.30
C ASN A 77 -8.03 4.87 17.69
N GLN A 78 -6.72 5.01 17.83
CA GLN A 78 -6.07 4.97 19.14
C GLN A 78 -6.43 6.21 19.97
N ALA A 79 -7.12 5.97 21.11
CA ALA A 79 -7.62 7.01 22.00
C ALA A 79 -6.53 7.80 22.76
N ALA A 80 -5.27 7.34 22.70
CA ALA A 80 -4.12 8.03 23.25
C ALA A 80 -2.88 7.73 22.41
N PRO A 81 -1.98 8.70 22.16
CA PRO A 81 -0.72 8.43 21.52
C PRO A 81 0.08 7.49 22.42
N GLN A 82 0.24 6.23 22.01
CA GLN A 82 1.22 5.36 22.65
C GLN A 82 2.60 5.93 22.34
N ALA A 83 3.47 5.96 23.34
CA ALA A 83 4.86 6.35 23.15
C ALA A 83 5.45 5.53 21.99
N PRO A 84 6.23 6.12 21.07
CA PRO A 84 6.82 5.38 19.97
C PRO A 84 7.63 4.23 20.55
N THR A 85 7.22 3.00 20.32
CA THR A 85 8.09 1.86 20.56
C THR A 85 9.10 1.88 19.41
N ASP A 86 10.39 2.04 19.71
CA ASP A 86 11.49 2.16 18.74
C ASP A 86 11.61 0.97 17.75
N SER A 87 10.81 -0.08 17.93
CA SER A 87 10.52 -1.09 16.92
C SER A 87 9.23 -0.71 16.19
N GLY A 88 9.33 -0.31 14.92
CA GLY A 88 8.13 -0.16 14.07
C GLY A 88 7.24 -1.40 14.22
N ASP A 89 5.93 -1.17 14.36
CA ASP A 89 4.94 -2.23 14.54
C ASP A 89 5.20 -3.36 13.51
N PRO A 90 5.30 -4.64 13.94
CA PRO A 90 5.64 -5.75 13.06
C PRO A 90 4.78 -5.82 11.79
N GLU A 91 3.50 -5.44 11.85
CA GLU A 91 2.64 -5.39 10.67
C GLU A 91 3.06 -4.28 9.70
N SER A 92 3.51 -3.12 10.20
CA SER A 92 4.05 -2.03 9.38
C SER A 92 5.34 -2.44 8.66
N VAL A 93 6.25 -3.14 9.34
CA VAL A 93 7.48 -3.68 8.73
C VAL A 93 7.14 -4.72 7.65
N GLN A 94 6.19 -5.61 7.94
CA GLN A 94 5.72 -6.61 7.00
C GLN A 94 5.05 -5.98 5.77
N ALA A 95 4.22 -4.95 5.97
CA ALA A 95 3.55 -4.21 4.90
C ALA A 95 4.56 -3.59 3.92
N ALA A 96 5.60 -2.96 4.48
CA ALA A 96 6.68 -2.35 3.70
C ALA A 96 7.46 -3.40 2.89
N GLN A 97 7.83 -4.53 3.51
CA GLN A 97 8.54 -5.62 2.83
C GLN A 97 7.71 -6.23 1.71
N LEU A 98 6.45 -6.59 1.97
CA LEU A 98 5.56 -7.15 0.97
C LEU A 98 5.40 -6.23 -0.24
N THR A 99 5.16 -4.95 0.01
CA THR A 99 5.00 -3.94 -1.05
C THR A 99 6.29 -3.74 -1.83
N PHE A 100 7.43 -3.59 -1.15
CA PHE A 100 8.72 -3.34 -1.78
C PHE A 100 9.17 -4.52 -2.67
N ASP A 101 9.15 -5.74 -2.12
CA ASP A 101 9.60 -6.93 -2.85
C ASP A 101 8.72 -7.20 -4.06
N ALA A 102 7.40 -7.09 -3.89
CA ALA A 102 6.44 -7.32 -4.96
C ALA A 102 6.55 -6.29 -6.09
N THR A 103 6.59 -4.99 -5.75
CA THR A 103 6.71 -3.93 -6.76
C THR A 103 8.05 -4.00 -7.50
N ALA A 104 9.14 -4.35 -6.82
CA ALA A 104 10.45 -4.56 -7.45
C ALA A 104 10.45 -5.75 -8.42
N ALA A 105 9.81 -6.87 -8.05
CA ALA A 105 9.67 -8.03 -8.91
C ALA A 105 8.76 -7.76 -10.12
N LEU A 106 7.62 -7.09 -9.90
CA LEU A 106 6.70 -6.70 -10.97
C LEU A 106 7.34 -5.73 -11.95
N ARG A 107 8.13 -4.76 -11.49
CA ARG A 107 8.86 -3.83 -12.38
C ARG A 107 9.82 -4.57 -13.31
N LYS A 108 10.46 -5.64 -12.84
CA LYS A 108 11.36 -6.47 -13.67
C LYS A 108 10.59 -7.30 -14.69
N ALA A 109 9.44 -7.86 -14.29
CA ALA A 109 8.66 -8.77 -15.13
C ALA A 109 7.68 -8.04 -16.07
N CYS A 110 7.31 -6.80 -15.76
CA CYS A 110 6.33 -5.99 -16.49
C CYS A 110 6.86 -4.56 -16.66
N PRO A 111 7.72 -4.28 -17.67
CA PRO A 111 8.28 -2.95 -17.89
C PRO A 111 7.24 -1.85 -18.15
N ASN A 112 6.05 -2.23 -18.67
CA ASN A 112 4.93 -1.32 -18.88
C ASN A 112 4.19 -0.95 -17.59
N LEU A 113 4.41 -1.71 -16.50
CA LEU A 113 3.91 -1.40 -15.19
C LEU A 113 4.83 -0.31 -14.61
N GLN A 114 4.51 0.94 -14.90
CA GLN A 114 5.30 2.13 -14.53
C GLN A 114 5.26 2.36 -13.01
N LEU A 115 6.00 1.53 -12.26
CA LEU A 115 6.18 1.65 -10.82
C LEU A 115 7.41 2.51 -10.54
N SER A 116 7.19 3.66 -9.91
CA SER A 116 8.21 4.61 -9.44
C SER A 116 8.79 4.19 -8.10
#